data_AF-A0A7Y2PJ21-F1
#
_entry.id   AF-A0A7Y2PJ21-F1
#
_cell.length_a   1.000
_cell.length_b   1.000
_cell.length_c   1.000
_cell.angle_alpha   90.00
_cell.angle_beta   90.00
_cell.angle_gamma   90.00
#
_symmetry.space_group_name_H-M   'P 1'
#
loop_
_entity.id
_entity.type
_entity.pdbx_description
1 polymer ?
#
loop_
_entity_poly.entity_id
_entity_poly.type
_entity_poly.pdbx_seq_one_letter_code
_entity_poly.pdbx_strand_id
1 'polypeptide(L)'
;WQVGIPVIGHVAAISALFAYLLWPDTVWTQVAGVPIPSAMLWCALYSFFVVWWVAPSYNLVTQLVPANRRGTAMALQTIISTLLGVGVGPLLAGLFSDALLPRFGIESLRYGLLLVSLPVVGAVILLIRTSTHAAQTRYLHVERAA
;
A
#
# COMPACT_ATOMS: atom_id res chain seq x y z
N TRP A 1 -2.18 -4.83 17.38
CA TRP A 1 -2.78 -3.67 16.68
C TRP A 1 -1.83 -3.06 15.65
N GLN A 2 -0.56 -2.80 16.00
CA GLN A 2 0.43 -2.16 15.11
C GLN A 2 0.66 -2.88 13.77
N VAL A 3 0.52 -4.21 13.72
CA VAL A 3 0.68 -4.96 12.47
C VAL A 3 -0.67 -5.32 11.80
N GLY A 4 -1.74 -5.45 12.58
CA GLY A 4 -3.06 -5.81 12.04
C GLY A 4 -3.69 -4.68 11.20
N ILE A 5 -3.59 -3.43 11.67
CA ILE A 5 -4.15 -2.27 10.94
C ILE A 5 -3.50 -2.11 9.55
N PRO A 6 -2.17 -2.16 9.39
CA PRO A 6 -1.55 -2.15 8.08
C PRO A 6 -1.95 -3.31 7.17
N VAL A 7 -2.09 -4.53 7.68
CA VAL A 7 -2.48 -5.69 6.86
C VAL A 7 -3.90 -5.51 6.32
N ILE A 8 -4.85 -5.15 7.18
CA ILE A 8 -6.25 -4.89 6.78
C ILE A 8 -6.30 -3.74 5.78
N GLY A 9 -5.57 -2.64 6.06
CA GLY A 9 -5.50 -1.48 5.18
C GLY A 9 -5.00 -1.83 3.78
N HIS A 10 -3.89 -2.58 3.67
CA HIS A 10 -3.35 -2.98 2.36
C HIS A 10 -4.27 -3.95 1.61
N VAL A 11 -4.88 -4.93 2.30
CA VAL A 11 -5.81 -5.86 1.66
C VAL A 11 -7.02 -5.12 1.11
N ALA A 12 -7.66 -4.28 1.94
CA ALA A 12 -8.81 -3.48 1.52
C ALA A 12 -8.45 -2.49 0.40
N ALA A 13 -7.29 -1.84 0.49
CA ALA A 13 -6.80 -0.93 -0.53
C ALA A 13 -6.52 -1.66 -1.86
N ILE A 14 -5.81 -2.79 -1.87
CA ILE A 14 -5.55 -3.57 -3.09
C ILE A 14 -6.87 -4.01 -3.73
N SER A 15 -7.81 -4.54 -2.95
CA SER A 15 -9.11 -4.97 -3.48
C SER A 15 -9.88 -3.79 -4.10
N ALA A 16 -9.90 -2.63 -3.43
CA ALA A 16 -10.52 -1.42 -3.96
C ALA A 16 -9.80 -0.86 -5.20
N LEU A 17 -8.46 -0.94 -5.25
CA LEU A 17 -7.66 -0.49 -6.39
C LEU A 17 -7.90 -1.38 -7.62
N PHE A 18 -7.94 -2.69 -7.44
CA PHE A 18 -8.28 -3.63 -8.51
C PHE A 18 -9.71 -3.42 -9.00
N ALA A 19 -10.66 -3.23 -8.07
CA ALA A 19 -12.03 -2.89 -8.42
C ALA A 19 -12.07 -1.59 -9.23
N TYR A 20 -11.38 -0.53 -8.80
CA TYR A 20 -11.28 0.75 -9.51
C TYR A 20 -10.70 0.61 -10.91
N LEU A 21 -9.55 -0.04 -11.05
CA LEU A 21 -8.83 -0.17 -12.31
C LEU A 21 -9.50 -1.15 -13.28
N LEU A 22 -10.35 -2.07 -12.84
CA LEU A 22 -11.08 -2.98 -13.73
C LEU A 22 -12.53 -2.54 -13.94
N TRP A 23 -12.97 -1.46 -13.29
CA TRP A 23 -14.34 -0.99 -13.40
C TRP A 23 -14.61 -0.33 -14.76
N PRO A 24 -15.80 -0.54 -15.36
CA PRO A 24 -16.17 0.14 -16.60
C PRO A 24 -16.29 1.66 -16.41
N ASP A 25 -15.80 2.43 -17.37
CA ASP A 25 -15.95 3.88 -17.47
C ASP A 25 -17.36 4.30 -17.95
N THR A 26 -18.14 3.35 -18.46
CA THR A 26 -19.48 3.56 -19.01
C THR A 26 -20.59 3.63 -17.96
N VAL A 27 -20.32 3.27 -16.71
CA VAL A 27 -21.33 3.22 -15.64
C VAL A 27 -21.28 4.51 -14.82
N TRP A 28 -22.34 5.30 -14.94
CA TRP A 28 -22.50 6.57 -14.24
C TRP A 28 -23.44 6.39 -13.04
N THR A 29 -23.06 7.00 -11.92
CA THR A 29 -23.87 7.03 -10.69
C THR A 29 -24.15 8.46 -10.29
N GLN A 30 -25.31 8.71 -9.69
CA GLN A 30 -25.65 10.03 -9.18
C GLN A 30 -25.38 10.08 -7.68
N VAL A 31 -24.57 11.04 -7.24
CA VAL A 31 -24.31 11.30 -5.83
C VAL A 31 -24.70 12.74 -5.55
N ALA A 32 -25.68 12.95 -4.67
CA ALA A 32 -26.20 14.29 -4.34
C ALA A 32 -26.60 15.14 -5.57
N GLY A 33 -27.13 14.50 -6.61
CA GLY A 33 -27.55 15.16 -7.86
C GLY A 33 -26.43 15.44 -8.87
N VAL A 34 -25.17 15.10 -8.55
CA VAL A 34 -24.04 15.23 -9.47
C VAL A 34 -23.77 13.89 -10.16
N PRO A 35 -23.70 13.82 -11.50
CA PRO A 35 -23.28 12.62 -12.22
C PRO A 35 -21.78 12.41 -12.05
N ILE A 36 -21.41 11.29 -11.44
CA ILE A 36 -20.00 10.90 -11.20
C ILE A 36 -19.79 9.49 -11.75
N PRO A 37 -18.67 9.22 -12.45
CA PRO A 37 -18.29 7.86 -12.82
C PRO A 37 -18.23 6.96 -11.59
N SER A 38 -18.90 5.81 -11.63
CA SER A 38 -18.97 4.90 -10.48
C SER A 38 -17.60 4.36 -10.04
N ALA A 39 -16.62 4.33 -10.94
CA ALA A 39 -15.21 4.06 -10.65
C ALA A 39 -14.65 4.99 -9.54
N MET A 40 -15.12 6.24 -9.47
CA MET A 40 -14.66 7.20 -8.48
C MET A 40 -15.00 6.80 -7.04
N LEU A 41 -16.07 6.01 -6.83
CA LEU A 41 -16.40 5.48 -5.51
C LEU A 41 -15.36 4.45 -5.03
N TRP A 42 -14.91 3.59 -5.94
CA TRP A 42 -13.82 2.65 -5.68
C TRP A 42 -12.49 3.38 -5.44
N CYS A 43 -12.23 4.46 -6.19
CA CYS A 43 -11.08 5.33 -5.98
C CYS A 43 -11.11 5.99 -4.59
N ALA A 44 -12.28 6.48 -4.15
CA ALA A 44 -12.44 7.05 -2.82
C ALA A 44 -12.20 6.01 -1.71
N LEU A 45 -12.74 4.80 -1.88
CA LEU A 45 -12.53 3.69 -0.95
C LEU A 45 -11.05 3.30 -0.87
N TYR A 46 -10.37 3.19 -2.01
CA TYR A 46 -8.94 2.95 -2.07
C TYR A 46 -8.16 4.05 -1.33
N SER A 47 -8.45 5.32 -1.62
CA SER A 47 -7.78 6.48 -1.03
C SER A 47 -7.94 6.53 0.50
N PHE A 48 -9.07 6.05 1.02
CA PHE A 48 -9.31 5.97 2.45
C PHE A 48 -8.42 4.91 3.14
N PHE A 49 -8.28 3.72 2.55
CA PHE A 49 -7.53 2.62 3.16
C PHE A 49 -6.02 2.68 2.90
N VAL A 50 -5.59 3.28 1.79
CA VAL A 50 -4.18 3.28 1.37
C VAL A 50 -3.24 3.95 2.38
N VAL A 51 -3.74 4.85 3.24
CA VAL A 51 -2.91 5.55 4.24
C VAL A 51 -2.74 4.79 5.56
N TRP A 52 -3.48 3.71 5.78
CA TRP A 52 -3.55 3.03 7.09
C TRP A 52 -2.23 2.39 7.54
N TRP A 53 -1.28 2.21 6.64
CA TRP A 53 0.04 1.68 6.96
C TRP A 53 1.00 2.71 7.54
N VAL A 54 0.75 4.01 7.34
CA VAL A 54 1.72 5.07 7.65
C VAL A 54 1.98 5.15 9.15
N ALA A 55 0.94 5.41 9.96
CA ALA A 55 1.11 5.61 11.39
C ALA A 55 1.71 4.39 12.14
N PRO A 56 1.25 3.14 11.89
CA PRO A 56 1.82 1.98 12.58
C PRO A 56 3.25 1.68 12.15
N SER A 57 3.60 1.87 10.88
CA SER A 57 4.98 1.67 10.37
C SER A 57 5.95 2.67 11.00
N TYR A 58 5.58 3.96 11.04
CA TYR A 58 6.39 5.01 11.65
C TYR A 58 6.59 4.76 13.15
N ASN A 59 5.52 4.34 13.85
CA ASN A 59 5.61 3.99 15.26
C ASN A 59 6.50 2.74 15.51
N LEU A 60 6.47 1.74 14.63
CA LEU A 60 7.31 0.55 14.77
C LEU A 60 8.80 0.88 14.62
N VAL A 61 9.18 1.69 13.63
CA VAL A 61 10.58 2.12 13.42
C VAL A 61 11.12 2.85 14.66
N THR A 62 10.32 3.74 15.26
CA THR A 62 10.76 4.49 16.46
C THR A 62 10.89 3.64 17.72
N GLN A 63 10.20 2.50 17.80
CA GLN A 63 10.33 1.52 18.89
C GLN A 63 11.56 0.62 18.73
N LEU A 64 11.97 0.35 17.49
CA LEU A 64 13.15 -0.48 17.19
C LEU A 64 14.48 0.26 17.36
N VAL A 65 14.45 1.59 17.40
CA VAL A 65 15.65 2.43 17.42
C VAL A 65 15.77 3.20 18.74
N PRO A 66 16.96 3.28 19.35
CA PRO A 66 17.20 4.09 20.55
C PRO A 66 16.82 5.57 20.34
N ALA A 67 16.38 6.23 21.42
CA ALA A 67 15.81 7.59 21.36
C ALA A 67 16.71 8.62 20.65
N ASN A 68 18.03 8.52 20.83
CA ASN A 68 19.02 9.43 20.22
C ASN A 68 19.21 9.24 18.71
N ARG A 69 18.72 8.14 18.11
CA ARG A 69 18.87 7.83 16.68
C ARG A 69 17.54 7.85 15.90
N ARG A 70 16.42 8.16 16.57
CA ARG A 70 15.09 8.18 15.95
C ARG A 70 15.01 9.15 14.76
N GLY A 71 15.60 10.34 14.88
CA GLY A 71 15.62 11.32 13.80
C GLY A 71 16.25 10.77 12.51
N THR A 72 17.42 10.13 12.61
CA THR A 72 18.09 9.50 11.48
C THR A 72 17.29 8.34 10.90
N ALA A 73 16.68 7.50 11.76
CA ALA A 73 15.86 6.38 11.31
C ALA A 73 14.62 6.84 10.53
N MET A 74 13.94 7.88 11.00
CA MET A 74 12.77 8.45 10.32
C MET A 74 13.15 9.15 9.01
N ALA A 75 14.31 9.81 8.98
CA ALA A 75 14.84 10.40 7.75
C ALA A 75 15.12 9.31 6.70
N LEU A 76 15.78 8.21 7.09
CA LEU A 76 16.05 7.10 6.19
C LEU A 76 14.76 6.44 5.69
N GLN A 77 13.81 6.18 6.59
CA GLN A 77 12.48 5.67 6.23
C GLN A 77 11.82 6.56 5.17
N THR A 78 11.84 7.87 5.37
CA THR A 78 11.22 8.83 4.46
C THR A 78 11.95 8.86 3.12
N ILE A 79 13.29 8.93 3.12
CA ILE A 79 14.11 8.92 1.89
C ILE A 79 13.84 7.66 1.06
N ILE A 80 13.82 6.49 1.68
CA ILE A 80 13.54 5.24 0.97
C ILE A 80 12.11 5.26 0.41
N SER A 81 11.13 5.73 1.19
CA SER A 81 9.73 5.78 0.78
C SER A 81 9.50 6.76 -0.38
N THR A 82 10.15 7.93 -0.37
CA THR A 82 10.00 8.92 -1.43
C THR A 82 10.79 8.55 -2.67
N LEU A 83 12.03 8.07 -2.53
CA LEU A 83 12.86 7.70 -3.67
C LEU A 83 12.32 6.47 -4.40
N LEU A 84 11.99 5.39 -3.67
CA LEU A 84 11.48 4.16 -4.29
C LEU A 84 9.98 4.23 -4.59
N GLY A 85 9.18 4.82 -3.70
CA GLY A 85 7.74 4.92 -3.89
C GLY A 85 7.38 6.00 -4.92
N VAL A 86 7.66 7.26 -4.59
CA VAL A 86 7.26 8.42 -5.41
C VAL A 86 8.17 8.59 -6.62
N GLY A 87 9.45 8.28 -6.51
CA GLY A 87 10.41 8.38 -7.62
C GLY A 87 10.31 7.21 -8.60
N VAL A 88 10.61 5.99 -8.14
CA VAL A 88 10.67 4.81 -9.02
C VAL A 88 9.28 4.33 -9.45
N GLY A 89 8.24 4.47 -8.62
CA GLY A 89 6.88 4.00 -8.92
C GLY A 89 6.31 4.50 -10.25
N PRO A 90 6.22 5.83 -10.49
CA PRO A 90 5.71 6.38 -11.74
C PRO A 90 6.55 6.02 -12.96
N LEU A 91 7.88 5.91 -12.80
CA LEU A 91 8.78 5.50 -13.88
C LEU A 91 8.51 4.07 -14.33
N LEU A 92 8.32 3.15 -13.38
CA LEU A 92 7.94 1.77 -13.68
C LEU A 92 6.54 1.69 -14.30
N ALA A 93 5.60 2.52 -13.83
CA ALA A 93 4.25 2.57 -14.38
C ALA A 93 4.26 3.02 -15.84
N GLY A 94 5.04 4.06 -16.16
CA GLY A 94 5.26 4.52 -17.53
C GLY A 94 5.91 3.44 -18.40
N LEU A 95 7.01 2.84 -17.92
CA LEU A 95 7.71 1.79 -18.66
C LEU A 95 6.82 0.58 -18.97
N PHE A 96 6.02 0.13 -18.00
CA PHE A 96 5.06 -0.95 -18.22
C PHE A 96 3.93 -0.54 -19.17
N SER A 97 3.41 0.69 -19.04
CA SER A 97 2.42 1.24 -19.97
C SER A 97 2.94 1.24 -21.41
N ASP A 98 4.17 1.70 -21.64
CA ASP A 98 4.79 1.75 -22.97
C ASP A 98 5.01 0.34 -23.53
N ALA A 99 5.46 -0.60 -22.69
CA ALA A 99 5.64 -2.00 -23.08
C ALA A 99 4.33 -2.72 -23.42
N LEU A 100 3.22 -2.32 -22.77
CA LEU A 100 1.88 -2.88 -22.99
C LEU A 100 1.12 -2.20 -24.14
N LEU A 101 1.57 -1.02 -24.57
CA LEU A 101 0.94 -0.22 -25.62
C LEU A 101 0.65 -0.99 -26.92
N PRO A 102 1.57 -1.82 -27.46
CA PRO A 102 1.32 -2.54 -28.71
C PRO A 102 0.20 -3.58 -28.62
N ARG A 103 -0.12 -4.08 -27.41
CA ARG A 103 -1.12 -5.13 -27.19
C ARG A 103 -2.44 -4.59 -26.66
N PHE A 104 -2.40 -3.56 -25.81
CA PHE A 104 -3.56 -3.08 -25.05
C PHE A 104 -4.00 -1.65 -25.41
N GLY A 105 -3.24 -0.93 -26.25
CA GLY A 105 -3.61 0.40 -26.73
C GLY A 105 -3.95 1.36 -25.59
N ILE A 106 -5.16 1.92 -25.62
CA ILE A 106 -5.67 2.89 -24.62
C ILE A 106 -5.65 2.31 -23.20
N GLU A 107 -5.76 0.99 -23.05
CA GLU A 107 -5.81 0.32 -21.74
C GLU A 107 -4.44 -0.02 -21.17
N SER A 108 -3.36 0.29 -21.89
CA SER A 108 -2.00 -0.08 -21.47
C SER A 108 -1.62 0.52 -20.11
N LEU A 109 -1.99 1.77 -19.85
CA LEU A 109 -1.72 2.44 -18.57
C LEU A 109 -2.44 1.76 -17.41
N ARG A 110 -3.69 1.34 -17.63
CA ARG A 110 -4.53 0.66 -16.63
C ARG A 110 -3.87 -0.65 -16.19
N TYR A 111 -3.39 -1.43 -17.15
CA TYR A 111 -2.64 -2.67 -16.86
C TYR A 111 -1.24 -2.41 -16.30
N GLY A 112 -0.56 -1.34 -16.73
CA GLY A 112 0.72 -0.91 -16.16
C GLY A 112 0.62 -0.59 -14.67
N LEU A 113 -0.42 0.14 -14.26
CA LEU A 113 -0.70 0.45 -12.86
C LEU A 113 -1.02 -0.81 -12.04
N LEU A 114 -1.76 -1.76 -12.61
CA LEU A 114 -2.00 -3.06 -11.96
C LEU A 114 -0.67 -3.80 -11.70
N LEU A 115 0.24 -3.85 -12.67
CA LEU A 115 1.54 -4.50 -12.50
C LEU A 115 2.41 -3.83 -11.43
N VAL A 116 2.48 -2.50 -11.41
CA VAL A 116 3.24 -1.75 -10.38
C VAL A 116 2.65 -1.94 -8.98
N SER A 117 1.36 -2.29 -8.86
CA SER A 117 0.71 -2.53 -7.56
C SER A 117 0.99 -3.94 -6.96
N LEU A 118 1.47 -4.89 -7.75
CA LEU A 118 1.72 -6.28 -7.31
C LEU A 118 2.70 -6.42 -6.12
N PRO A 119 3.78 -5.63 -5.99
CA PRO A 119 4.69 -5.71 -4.84
C PRO A 119 4.00 -5.51 -3.49
N VAL A 120 2.83 -4.85 -3.45
CA VAL A 120 2.04 -4.69 -2.23
C VAL A 120 1.61 -6.04 -1.64
N VAL A 121 1.36 -7.04 -2.48
CA VAL A 121 1.07 -8.42 -2.02
C VAL A 121 2.27 -8.99 -1.27
N GLY A 122 3.48 -8.77 -1.79
CA GLY A 122 4.74 -9.14 -1.11
C GLY A 122 4.89 -8.44 0.24
N ALA A 123 4.57 -7.15 0.31
CA ALA A 123 4.59 -6.39 1.56
C ALA A 123 3.61 -6.96 2.60
N VAL A 124 2.39 -7.35 2.19
CA VAL A 124 1.41 -8.01 3.06
C VAL A 124 1.94 -9.34 3.58
N ILE A 125 2.55 -10.17 2.73
CA ILE A 125 3.16 -11.44 3.13
C ILE A 125 4.27 -11.21 4.17
N LEU A 126 5.16 -10.24 3.94
CA LEU A 126 6.24 -9.90 4.88
C LEU A 126 5.71 -9.37 6.21
N LEU A 127 4.66 -8.56 6.20
CA LEU A 127 3.99 -8.08 7.42
C LEU A 127 3.37 -9.22 8.22
N ILE A 128 2.69 -10.16 7.54
CA ILE A 128 2.13 -11.35 8.19
C ILE A 128 3.25 -12.20 8.81
N ARG A 129 4.34 -12.47 8.07
CA ARG A 129 5.51 -13.19 8.60
C ARG A 129 6.12 -12.48 9.82
N THR A 130 6.28 -11.16 9.75
CA THR A 130 6.79 -10.36 10.85
C THR A 130 5.87 -10.44 12.07
N SER A 131 4.54 -10.40 11.86
CA SER A 131 3.56 -10.55 12.93
C SER A 131 3.68 -11.91 13.64
N THR A 132 3.90 -12.99 12.89
CA THR A 132 4.04 -14.34 13.45
C THR A 132 5.32 -14.48 14.27
N HIS A 133 6.44 -13.90 13.82
CA HIS A 133 7.70 -13.93 14.56
C HIS A 133 7.68 -13.00 15.79
N ALA A 134 7.16 -11.78 15.67
CA ALA A 134 7.07 -10.85 16.79
C ALA A 134 6.16 -11.38 17.91
N ALA A 135 5.12 -12.14 17.58
CA ALA A 135 4.28 -12.83 18.55
C ALA A 135 5.09 -13.90 19.31
N GLN A 136 5.91 -14.69 18.63
CA GLN A 136 6.73 -15.74 19.25
C GLN A 136 7.79 -15.20 20.21
N THR A 137 8.50 -14.12 19.85
CA THR A 137 9.55 -13.55 20.71
C THR A 137 9.00 -12.93 22.00
N ARG A 138 7.76 -12.44 21.97
CA ARG A 138 7.12 -11.85 23.15
C ARG A 138 6.80 -12.89 24.23
N TYR A 139 6.57 -14.15 23.86
CA TYR A 139 6.38 -15.25 24.83
C TYR A 139 7.69 -15.66 25.53
N LEU A 140 8.80 -15.70 24.79
CA LEU A 140 10.12 -16.09 25.33
C LEU A 140 10.65 -15.14 26.40
N HIS A 141 10.29 -13.85 26.36
CA HIS A 141 10.69 -12.89 27.40
C HIS A 141 9.83 -12.98 28.67
N VAL A 142 8.58 -13.42 28.56
CA VAL A 142 7.70 -13.65 29.73
C VAL A 142 8.10 -14.92 30.46
N GLU A 143 8.44 -16.00 29.74
CA GLU A 143 8.93 -17.24 30.36
C GLU A 143 10.31 -17.12 31.00
N ARG A 144 11.18 -16.23 30.53
CA ARG A 144 12.48 -15.97 31.18
C ARG A 144 12.40 -15.03 32.38
N ALA A 145 11.27 -14.36 32.57
CA ALA A 145 11.02 -13.46 33.69
C ALA A 145 10.14 -14.09 34.79
N ALA A 146 9.71 -15.34 34.61
CA ALA A 146 8.99 -16.18 35.56
C ALA A 146 9.93 -17.26 36.12
#